data_AF-A0A286TX64-F1
#
_entry.id   AF-A0A286TX64-F1
#
_cell.length_a   1.000
_cell.length_b   1.000
_cell.length_c   1.000
_cell.angle_alpha   90.00
_cell.angle_beta   90.00
_cell.angle_gamma   90.00
#
_symmetry.space_group_name_H-M   'P 1'
#
loop_
_entity.id
_entity.type
_entity.pdbx_description
1 polymer ?
#
loop_
_entity_poly.entity_id
_entity_poly.type
_entity_poly.pdbx_seq_one_letter_code
_entity_poly.pdbx_strand_id
1 'polypeptide(L)'
;MSTLNILPYFPFDRVRIIKQSVSSDADMSQLTAIPDHRFSPKCHVCGSKAQRIHSYQKRSIRDLNMGSTRVWINCSCRKVMCAPCDRITVEDLEFFEPYIRVTRRLALFIYQLCKVLTVKDVATHFGINWKTVKTIDKYFLEQQYGETGYNGLRVLAVDEIAISKGHHYMTVVLDYVSGRVVWVGKGRTKETLIDFFNGMTNKQRQTIEAIAMDMRDPYIHTVKSQVPHVKIVFDLFHVVSSFGKVIDKVRNAEFRKATKQDKDIFVGSKYILLKNKRNIRKKDHR
;
A
#
# COMPACT_ATOMS: atom_id res chain seq x y z
N MET A 1 -12.11 -21.39 44.58
CA MET A 1 -12.44 -20.65 43.34
C MET A 1 -11.58 -21.22 42.23
N SER A 2 -12.17 -21.82 41.20
CA SER A 2 -11.46 -22.21 39.98
C SER A 2 -10.77 -20.98 39.41
N THR A 3 -9.44 -20.92 39.48
CA THR A 3 -8.64 -19.86 38.89
C THR A 3 -9.01 -19.79 37.41
N LEU A 4 -9.60 -18.67 36.97
CA LEU A 4 -9.90 -18.42 35.56
C LEU A 4 -8.62 -18.64 34.74
N ASN A 5 -8.62 -19.71 33.94
CA ASN A 5 -7.49 -20.08 33.11
C ASN A 5 -7.64 -19.40 31.74
N ILE A 6 -6.83 -18.37 31.50
CA ILE A 6 -6.82 -17.64 30.22
C ILE A 6 -5.82 -18.21 29.21
N LEU A 7 -5.06 -19.25 29.57
CA LEU A 7 -4.07 -19.87 28.68
C LEU A 7 -4.66 -20.36 27.34
N PRO A 8 -5.90 -20.88 27.25
CA PRO A 8 -6.49 -21.25 25.96
C PRO A 8 -6.57 -20.10 24.94
N TYR A 9 -6.57 -18.84 25.39
CA TYR A 9 -6.54 -17.67 24.51
C TYR A 9 -5.14 -17.38 23.93
N PHE A 10 -4.10 -18.14 24.31
CA PHE A 10 -2.72 -17.94 23.88
C PHE A 10 -2.13 -19.25 23.33
N PRO A 11 -2.60 -19.70 22.14
CA PRO A 11 -2.18 -20.97 21.54
C PRO A 11 -0.80 -20.85 20.88
N PHE A 12 0.22 -20.53 21.67
CA PHE A 12 1.59 -20.39 21.17
C PHE A 12 2.37 -21.68 21.45
N ASP A 13 2.72 -22.42 20.41
CA ASP A 13 3.31 -23.75 20.58
C ASP A 13 4.72 -23.73 21.18
N ARG A 14 5.55 -22.77 20.74
CA ARG A 14 6.97 -22.71 21.13
C ARG A 14 7.25 -21.93 22.41
N VAL A 15 6.21 -21.46 23.10
CA VAL A 15 6.37 -20.80 24.40
C VAL A 15 5.36 -21.32 25.41
N ARG A 16 5.81 -21.40 26.66
CA ARG A 16 4.96 -21.69 27.80
C ARG A 16 4.76 -20.44 28.63
N ILE A 17 3.51 -20.09 28.90
CA ILE A 17 3.17 -19.05 29.86
C ILE A 17 3.28 -19.65 31.27
N ILE A 18 4.09 -19.03 32.11
CA ILE A 18 4.41 -19.52 33.45
C ILE A 18 3.87 -18.63 34.57
N LYS A 19 3.45 -17.40 34.24
CA LYS A 19 2.87 -16.45 35.19
C LYS A 19 1.90 -15.53 34.47
N GLN A 20 0.84 -15.16 35.16
CA GLN A 20 -0.12 -14.15 34.72
C GLN A 20 -0.45 -13.20 35.87
N SER A 21 -0.70 -11.94 35.56
CA SER A 21 -1.20 -10.94 36.49
C SER A 21 -2.03 -9.91 35.75
N VAL A 22 -3.05 -9.37 36.41
CA VAL A 22 -3.90 -8.30 35.87
C VAL A 22 -3.78 -7.11 36.81
N SER A 23 -3.77 -5.88 36.28
CA SER A 23 -3.81 -4.66 37.09
C SER A 23 -5.10 -4.59 37.91
N SER A 24 -5.08 -3.84 39.02
CA SER A 24 -6.27 -3.63 39.88
C SER A 24 -7.48 -3.13 39.10
N ASP A 25 -7.23 -2.31 38.08
CA ASP A 25 -8.24 -1.60 37.30
C ASP A 25 -8.68 -2.44 36.08
N ALA A 26 -8.10 -3.65 35.93
CA ALA A 26 -8.30 -4.57 34.81
C ALA A 26 -8.02 -3.97 33.42
N ASP A 27 -7.24 -2.89 33.34
CA ASP A 27 -6.88 -2.22 32.09
C ASP A 27 -5.63 -2.83 31.40
N MET A 28 -4.86 -3.63 32.14
CA MET A 28 -3.63 -4.27 31.69
C MET A 28 -3.49 -5.70 32.24
N SER A 29 -3.17 -6.64 31.36
CA SER A 29 -2.77 -8.01 31.69
C SER A 29 -1.32 -8.23 31.29
N GLN A 30 -0.54 -8.81 32.19
CA GLN A 30 0.86 -9.18 31.98
C GLN A 30 1.03 -10.69 32.08
N LEU A 31 1.59 -11.27 31.03
CA LEU A 31 1.94 -12.68 30.95
C LEU A 31 3.46 -12.82 30.95
N THR A 32 3.99 -13.81 31.64
CA THR A 32 5.41 -14.19 31.53
C THR A 32 5.50 -15.47 30.73
N ALA A 33 6.23 -15.43 29.61
CA ALA A 33 6.44 -16.55 28.73
C ALA A 33 7.91 -16.95 28.68
N ILE A 34 8.17 -18.25 28.59
CA ILE A 34 9.50 -18.80 28.33
C ILE A 34 9.44 -19.74 27.12
N PRO A 35 10.52 -19.87 26.33
CA PRO A 35 10.59 -20.87 25.28
C PRO A 35 10.32 -22.27 25.81
N ASP A 36 9.47 -23.02 25.11
CA ASP A 36 9.13 -24.39 25.47
C ASP A 36 10.31 -25.32 25.13
N HIS A 37 10.77 -26.07 26.12
CA HIS A 37 11.92 -26.97 26.00
C HIS A 37 11.63 -28.22 25.15
N ARG A 38 10.36 -28.50 24.83
CA ARG A 38 9.98 -29.56 23.88
C ARG A 38 10.43 -29.27 22.45
N PHE A 39 10.68 -28.00 22.13
CA PHE A 39 11.09 -27.57 20.79
C PHE A 39 12.58 -27.22 20.73
N SER A 40 13.27 -27.71 19.70
CA SER A 40 14.62 -27.24 19.40
C SER A 40 14.59 -25.77 18.95
N PRO A 41 15.52 -24.92 19.44
CA PRO A 41 15.61 -23.53 19.01
C PRO A 41 15.88 -23.42 17.51
N LYS A 42 15.19 -22.48 16.84
CA LYS A 42 15.35 -22.21 15.40
C LYS A 42 15.92 -20.82 15.17
N CYS A 43 16.75 -20.68 14.14
CA CYS A 43 17.17 -19.38 13.65
C CYS A 43 15.99 -18.64 13.00
N HIS A 44 15.69 -17.41 13.42
CA HIS A 44 14.64 -16.60 12.78
C HIS A 44 14.94 -16.24 11.32
N VAL A 45 16.22 -16.17 10.92
CA VAL A 45 16.59 -15.73 9.57
C VAL A 45 16.38 -16.84 8.55
N CYS A 46 16.86 -18.05 8.82
CA CYS A 46 16.87 -19.15 7.85
C CYS A 46 16.04 -20.37 8.27
N GLY A 47 15.45 -20.36 9.47
CA GLY A 47 14.63 -21.46 10.00
C GLY A 47 15.42 -22.70 10.47
N SER A 48 16.74 -22.76 10.27
CA SER A 48 17.53 -23.93 10.66
C SER A 48 17.57 -24.13 12.18
N LYS A 49 17.69 -25.38 12.63
CA LYS A 49 17.93 -25.68 14.05
C LYS A 49 19.24 -25.02 14.51
N ALA A 50 19.21 -24.41 15.68
CA ALA A 50 20.39 -23.83 16.28
C ALA A 50 21.30 -24.90 16.88
N GLN A 51 22.62 -24.68 16.81
CA GLN A 51 23.60 -25.57 17.43
C GLN A 51 23.71 -25.35 18.93
N ARG A 52 23.67 -24.08 19.37
CA ARG A 52 23.74 -23.71 20.78
C ARG A 52 22.98 -22.42 21.08
N ILE A 53 22.52 -22.31 22.32
CA ILE A 53 22.00 -21.08 22.88
C ILE A 53 23.19 -20.20 23.28
N HIS A 54 23.21 -18.96 22.80
CA HIS A 54 24.24 -17.98 23.10
C HIS A 54 23.91 -17.18 24.37
N SER A 55 22.69 -16.63 24.44
CA SER A 55 22.23 -15.86 25.59
C SER A 55 20.71 -15.76 25.64
N TYR A 56 20.18 -15.16 26.71
CA TYR A 56 18.74 -14.87 26.85
C TYR A 56 18.52 -13.36 26.79
N GLN A 57 17.39 -12.94 26.21
CA GLN A 57 16.97 -11.56 26.16
C GLN A 57 15.48 -11.46 26.51
N LYS A 58 15.16 -10.65 27.51
CA LYS A 58 13.77 -10.33 27.87
C LYS A 58 13.18 -9.35 26.86
N ARG A 59 11.95 -9.60 26.43
CA ARG A 59 11.18 -8.75 25.51
C ARG A 59 9.76 -8.63 25.98
N SER A 60 9.23 -7.40 25.96
CA SER A 60 7.81 -7.16 26.15
C SER A 60 7.14 -7.07 24.78
N ILE A 61 6.14 -7.92 24.56
CA ILE A 61 5.44 -8.12 23.29
C ILE A 61 3.96 -7.80 23.53
N ARG A 62 3.40 -6.88 22.73
CA ARG A 62 1.98 -6.54 22.79
C ARG A 62 1.15 -7.60 22.07
N ASP A 63 0.01 -7.98 22.63
CA ASP A 63 -0.91 -8.93 22.00
C ASP A 63 -2.32 -8.33 21.81
N LEU A 64 -3.28 -9.09 21.27
CA LEU A 64 -4.68 -8.63 21.20
C LEU A 64 -5.22 -8.25 22.59
N ASN A 65 -6.16 -7.30 22.63
CA ASN A 65 -6.88 -6.98 23.86
C ASN A 65 -7.77 -8.16 24.26
N MET A 66 -8.01 -8.29 25.56
CA MET A 66 -9.11 -9.10 26.10
C MET A 66 -10.17 -8.15 26.62
N GLY A 67 -11.22 -7.91 25.83
CA GLY A 67 -12.17 -6.82 26.11
C GLY A 67 -11.45 -5.46 26.11
N SER A 68 -11.57 -4.70 27.21
CA SER A 68 -10.85 -3.44 27.43
C SER A 68 -9.42 -3.63 27.94
N THR A 69 -9.03 -4.84 28.35
CA THR A 69 -7.73 -5.13 28.97
C THR A 69 -6.64 -5.26 27.91
N ARG A 70 -5.58 -4.46 28.03
CA ARG A 70 -4.39 -4.54 27.17
C ARG A 70 -3.49 -5.69 27.61
N VAL A 71 -3.21 -6.62 26.72
CA VAL A 71 -2.33 -7.77 27.03
C VAL A 71 -0.89 -7.52 26.60
N TRP A 72 0.05 -7.77 27.51
CA TRP A 72 1.49 -7.75 27.30
C TRP A 72 2.12 -9.08 27.70
N ILE A 73 2.99 -9.61 26.84
CA ILE A 73 3.72 -10.85 27.06
C ILE A 73 5.21 -10.53 27.25
N ASN A 74 5.70 -10.73 28.45
CA ASN A 74 7.11 -10.65 28.80
C ASN A 74 7.77 -12.00 28.51
N CYS A 75 8.42 -12.11 27.36
CA CYS A 75 9.05 -13.33 26.88
C CYS A 75 10.57 -13.31 27.12
N SER A 76 11.13 -14.39 27.69
CA SER A 76 12.58 -14.59 27.82
C SER A 76 13.14 -15.32 26.60
N CYS A 77 13.26 -14.61 25.48
CA CYS A 77 13.67 -15.18 24.19
C CYS A 77 15.14 -15.61 24.19
N ARG A 78 15.48 -16.71 23.51
CA ARG A 78 16.88 -17.13 23.32
C ARG A 78 17.51 -16.37 22.15
N LYS A 79 18.77 -15.99 22.30
CA LYS A 79 19.69 -15.73 21.18
C LYS A 79 20.46 -17.01 20.90
N VAL A 80 20.58 -17.36 19.63
CA VAL A 80 21.11 -18.63 19.18
C VAL A 80 22.25 -18.43 18.19
N MET A 81 23.24 -19.33 18.25
CA MET A 81 24.28 -19.40 17.24
C MET A 81 23.77 -20.22 16.05
N CYS A 82 23.65 -19.56 14.89
CA CYS A 82 23.22 -20.20 13.65
C CYS A 82 24.44 -20.47 12.77
N ALA A 83 24.75 -21.74 12.50
CA ALA A 83 25.86 -22.10 11.61
C ALA A 83 25.62 -21.71 10.14
N PRO A 84 24.44 -21.99 9.53
CA PRO A 84 24.19 -21.55 8.15
C PRO A 84 24.28 -20.04 7.92
N CYS A 85 23.95 -19.23 8.93
CA CYS A 85 24.04 -17.77 8.83
C CYS A 85 25.37 -17.20 9.36
N ASP A 86 26.22 -18.04 9.95
CA ASP A 86 27.44 -17.68 10.67
C ASP A 86 27.33 -16.45 11.58
N ARG A 87 26.20 -16.35 12.30
CA ARG A 87 25.95 -15.21 13.21
C ARG A 87 25.02 -15.55 14.36
N ILE A 88 25.08 -14.73 15.41
CA ILE A 88 24.12 -14.77 16.52
C ILE A 88 22.81 -14.17 16.04
N THR A 89 21.72 -14.93 16.18
CA THR A 89 20.38 -14.52 15.79
C THR A 89 19.42 -14.69 16.96
N VAL A 90 18.21 -14.13 16.84
CA VAL A 90 17.13 -14.39 17.80
C VAL A 90 16.46 -15.71 17.41
N GLU A 91 16.05 -16.48 18.41
CA GLU A 91 15.23 -17.67 18.21
C GLU A 91 13.88 -17.32 17.56
N ASP A 92 13.47 -18.11 16.56
CA ASP A 92 12.09 -18.07 16.06
C ASP A 92 11.17 -18.83 17.03
N LEU A 93 10.31 -18.07 17.69
CA LEU A 93 9.29 -18.58 18.60
C LEU A 93 7.92 -18.70 17.92
N GLU A 94 7.83 -18.42 16.62
CA GLU A 94 6.66 -18.59 15.77
C GLU A 94 5.40 -17.77 16.15
N PHE A 95 5.44 -16.95 17.21
CA PHE A 95 4.29 -16.12 17.63
C PHE A 95 4.50 -14.60 17.50
N PHE A 96 5.72 -14.13 17.22
CA PHE A 96 6.02 -12.72 16.93
C PHE A 96 7.25 -12.61 16.01
N GLU A 97 7.36 -11.51 15.28
CA GLU A 97 8.55 -11.20 14.48
C GLU A 97 9.63 -10.54 15.35
N PRO A 98 10.90 -10.99 15.37
CA PRO A 98 11.95 -10.49 16.26
C PRO A 98 12.23 -8.98 16.25
N TYR A 99 11.77 -8.22 15.27
CA TYR A 99 11.92 -6.76 15.24
C TYR A 99 10.61 -6.01 15.49
N ILE A 100 9.49 -6.74 15.51
CA ILE A 100 8.17 -6.19 15.76
C ILE A 100 7.75 -6.62 17.17
N ARG A 101 7.58 -5.66 18.08
CA ARG A 101 7.19 -5.92 19.48
C ARG A 101 5.69 -6.21 19.64
N VAL A 102 5.07 -6.84 18.66
CA VAL A 102 3.68 -7.31 18.71
C VAL A 102 3.60 -8.77 18.26
N THR A 103 2.60 -9.51 18.73
CA THR A 103 2.34 -10.86 18.24
C THR A 103 1.93 -10.84 16.76
N ARG A 104 2.19 -11.94 16.04
CA ARG A 104 1.77 -12.10 14.63
C ARG A 104 0.26 -11.90 14.46
N ARG A 105 -0.54 -12.42 15.41
CA ARG A 105 -2.00 -12.25 15.39
C ARG A 105 -2.44 -10.80 15.57
N LEU A 106 -1.79 -10.03 16.46
CA LEU A 106 -2.07 -8.60 16.60
C LEU A 106 -1.62 -7.85 15.34
N ALA A 107 -0.46 -8.19 14.77
CA ALA A 107 0.03 -7.57 13.54
C ALA A 107 -0.96 -7.77 12.37
N LEU A 108 -1.47 -9.00 12.19
CA LEU A 108 -2.47 -9.30 11.17
C LEU A 108 -3.76 -8.50 11.40
N PHE A 109 -4.23 -8.42 12.65
CA PHE A 109 -5.44 -7.67 12.99
C PHE A 109 -5.29 -6.16 12.75
N ILE A 110 -4.13 -5.59 13.12
CA ILE A 110 -3.76 -4.20 12.81
C ILE A 110 -3.83 -3.96 11.30
N TYR A 111 -3.23 -4.85 10.50
CA TYR A 111 -3.23 -4.72 9.04
C TYR A 111 -4.65 -4.76 8.45
N GLN A 112 -5.55 -5.64 8.95
CA GLN A 112 -6.94 -5.63 8.49
C GLN A 112 -7.67 -4.33 8.84
N LEU A 113 -7.41 -3.77 10.02
CA LEU A 113 -8.01 -2.49 10.42
C LEU A 113 -7.47 -1.31 9.59
N CYS A 114 -6.18 -1.31 9.21
CA CYS A 114 -5.61 -0.28 8.34
C CYS A 114 -6.26 -0.21 6.94
N LYS A 115 -7.02 -1.24 6.52
CA LYS A 115 -7.80 -1.21 5.27
C LYS A 115 -9.03 -0.31 5.35
N VAL A 116 -9.52 -0.02 6.55
CA VAL A 116 -10.78 0.71 6.79
C VAL A 116 -10.62 1.90 7.73
N LEU A 117 -9.50 1.99 8.46
CA LEU A 117 -9.18 3.06 9.40
C LEU A 117 -7.80 3.66 9.08
N THR A 118 -7.57 4.89 9.54
CA THR A 118 -6.25 5.51 9.40
C THR A 118 -5.24 4.83 10.33
N VAL A 119 -3.96 4.85 9.93
CA VAL A 119 -2.83 4.39 10.78
C VAL A 119 -2.86 5.03 12.16
N LYS A 120 -3.29 6.30 12.26
CA LYS A 120 -3.38 7.03 13.53
C LYS A 120 -4.52 6.49 14.40
N ASP A 121 -5.69 6.24 13.83
CA ASP A 121 -6.84 5.72 14.59
C ASP A 121 -6.56 4.31 15.11
N VAL A 122 -5.94 3.46 14.29
CA VAL A 122 -5.51 2.12 14.70
C VAL A 122 -4.46 2.18 15.82
N ALA A 123 -3.50 3.11 15.72
CA ALA A 123 -2.50 3.32 16.77
C ALA A 123 -3.13 3.75 18.10
N THR A 124 -4.07 4.69 18.05
CA THR A 124 -4.85 5.15 19.22
C THR A 124 -5.65 4.00 19.81
N HIS A 125 -6.34 3.22 18.98
CA HIS A 125 -7.19 2.10 19.42
C HIS A 125 -6.41 1.04 20.21
N PHE A 126 -5.19 0.68 19.78
CA PHE A 126 -4.36 -0.30 20.48
C PHE A 126 -3.42 0.29 21.54
N GLY A 127 -3.31 1.62 21.62
CA GLY A 127 -2.36 2.32 22.49
C GLY A 127 -0.90 2.02 22.13
N ILE A 128 -0.57 1.95 20.84
CA ILE A 128 0.80 1.69 20.35
C ILE A 128 1.32 2.84 19.49
N ASN A 129 2.64 2.89 19.28
CA ASN A 129 3.24 3.92 18.44
C ASN A 129 2.76 3.79 16.98
N TRP A 130 2.31 4.90 16.39
CA TRP A 130 1.84 4.93 15.00
C TRP A 130 2.90 4.44 13.99
N LYS A 131 4.19 4.62 14.29
CA LYS A 131 5.29 4.07 13.46
C LYS A 131 5.28 2.55 13.45
N THR A 132 4.94 1.91 14.57
CA THR A 132 4.79 0.45 14.65
C THR A 132 3.63 -0.02 13.77
N VAL A 133 2.48 0.64 13.85
CA VAL A 133 1.33 0.36 12.97
C VAL A 133 1.72 0.51 11.50
N LYS A 134 2.38 1.62 11.15
CA LYS A 134 2.85 1.87 9.78
C LYS A 134 3.83 0.80 9.30
N THR A 135 4.77 0.37 10.14
CA THR A 135 5.73 -0.70 9.77
C THR A 135 5.02 -2.03 9.55
N ILE A 136 4.04 -2.38 10.40
CA ILE A 136 3.23 -3.60 10.25
C ILE A 136 2.44 -3.55 8.94
N ASP A 137 1.71 -2.46 8.71
CA ASP A 137 0.90 -2.28 7.50
C ASP A 137 1.77 -2.37 6.25
N LYS A 138 2.89 -1.65 6.24
CA LYS A 138 3.88 -1.71 5.14
C LYS A 138 4.39 -3.12 4.90
N TYR A 139 4.72 -3.88 5.96
CA TYR A 139 5.20 -5.26 5.83
C TYR A 139 4.18 -6.15 5.11
N PHE A 140 2.90 -6.10 5.50
CA PHE A 140 1.87 -6.89 4.83
C PHE A 140 1.57 -6.40 3.41
N LEU A 141 1.63 -5.09 3.17
CA LEU A 141 1.50 -4.53 1.82
C LEU A 141 2.65 -4.97 0.90
N GLU A 142 3.89 -5.03 1.39
CA GLU A 142 5.04 -5.54 0.63
C GLU A 142 4.87 -7.03 0.32
N GLN A 143 4.35 -7.84 1.25
CA GLN A 143 4.07 -9.25 0.99
C GLN A 143 2.97 -9.45 -0.06
N GLN A 144 1.93 -8.61 -0.05
CA GLN A 144 0.79 -8.76 -0.95
C GLN A 144 1.01 -8.11 -2.32
N TYR A 145 1.72 -6.98 -2.37
CA TYR A 145 1.81 -6.12 -3.56
C TYR A 145 3.25 -5.74 -3.93
N GLY A 146 4.26 -6.28 -3.25
CA GLY A 146 5.67 -5.96 -3.53
C GLY A 146 6.17 -6.49 -4.87
N GLU A 147 5.55 -7.55 -5.39
CA GLU A 147 5.89 -8.14 -6.68
C GLU A 147 4.89 -7.72 -7.76
N THR A 148 5.42 -7.37 -8.94
CA THR A 148 4.60 -6.99 -10.09
C THR A 148 4.16 -8.24 -10.86
N GLY A 149 2.86 -8.49 -10.89
CA GLY A 149 2.28 -9.61 -11.62
C GLY A 149 1.97 -9.28 -13.08
N TYR A 150 2.89 -9.60 -13.99
CA TYR A 150 2.80 -9.31 -15.43
C TYR A 150 1.97 -10.30 -16.27
N ASN A 151 1.41 -11.35 -15.66
CA ASN A 151 0.74 -12.41 -16.38
C ASN A 151 -0.65 -11.98 -16.89
N GLY A 152 -0.98 -12.36 -18.12
CA GLY A 152 -2.30 -12.13 -18.72
C GLY A 152 -2.58 -10.71 -19.19
N LEU A 153 -1.57 -9.83 -19.23
CA LEU A 153 -1.73 -8.44 -19.64
C LEU A 153 -1.91 -8.31 -21.15
N ARG A 154 -3.01 -7.68 -21.57
CA ARG A 154 -3.37 -7.44 -22.99
C ARG A 154 -3.62 -5.97 -23.30
N VAL A 155 -4.49 -5.33 -22.52
CA VAL A 155 -4.80 -3.91 -22.65
C VAL A 155 -4.40 -3.22 -21.36
N LEU A 156 -3.51 -2.23 -21.45
CA LEU A 156 -3.05 -1.47 -20.29
C LEU A 156 -3.61 -0.05 -20.31
N ALA A 157 -3.67 0.58 -19.15
CA ALA A 157 -3.80 2.02 -19.03
C ALA A 157 -2.62 2.58 -18.24
N VAL A 158 -2.08 3.70 -18.71
CA VAL A 158 -0.99 4.43 -18.06
C VAL A 158 -1.51 5.83 -17.71
N ASP A 159 -1.45 6.16 -16.43
CA ASP A 159 -1.86 7.47 -15.92
C ASP A 159 -0.88 8.00 -14.88
N GLU A 160 -1.06 9.26 -14.48
CA GLU A 160 -0.26 9.91 -13.47
C GLU A 160 -1.08 10.42 -12.30
N ILE A 161 -0.59 10.12 -11.10
CA ILE A 161 -1.18 10.61 -9.86
C ILE A 161 -0.22 11.59 -9.19
N ALA A 162 -0.71 12.79 -8.88
CA ALA A 162 0.00 13.72 -8.03
C ALA A 162 -0.11 13.29 -6.55
N ILE A 163 1.01 12.94 -5.92
CA ILE A 163 1.02 12.50 -4.51
C ILE A 163 0.94 13.70 -3.56
N SER A 164 1.58 14.80 -3.92
CA SER A 164 1.64 16.01 -3.11
C SER A 164 1.84 17.26 -3.98
N LYS A 165 1.55 18.43 -3.40
CA LYS A 165 1.82 19.73 -4.04
C LYS A 165 3.32 19.84 -4.35
N GLY A 166 3.67 20.45 -5.49
CA GLY A 166 5.07 20.70 -5.87
C GLY A 166 5.67 19.71 -6.89
N HIS A 167 4.86 19.19 -7.82
CA HIS A 167 5.32 18.32 -8.92
C HIS A 167 5.82 16.91 -8.53
N HIS A 168 5.27 16.33 -7.47
CA HIS A 168 5.52 14.92 -7.11
C HIS A 168 4.49 14.01 -7.76
N TYR A 169 4.87 13.36 -8.85
CA TYR A 169 4.02 12.45 -9.63
C TYR A 169 4.42 10.98 -9.43
N MET A 170 3.45 10.08 -9.55
CA MET A 170 3.67 8.66 -9.79
C MET A 170 3.06 8.27 -11.12
N THR A 171 3.75 7.40 -11.84
CA THR A 171 3.18 6.71 -13.01
C THR A 171 2.47 5.45 -12.50
N VAL A 172 1.21 5.28 -12.87
CA VAL A 172 0.40 4.11 -12.53
C VAL A 172 0.10 3.35 -13.81
N VAL A 173 0.42 2.06 -13.82
CA VAL A 173 0.06 1.15 -14.90
C VAL A 173 -1.00 0.19 -14.40
N LEU A 174 -2.13 0.16 -15.10
CA LEU A 174 -3.30 -0.64 -14.80
C LEU A 174 -3.50 -1.69 -15.90
N ASP A 175 -4.02 -2.85 -15.52
CA ASP A 175 -4.71 -3.72 -16.46
C ASP A 175 -6.08 -3.10 -16.74
N TYR A 176 -6.29 -2.65 -17.98
CA TYR A 176 -7.51 -1.95 -18.38
C TYR A 176 -8.75 -2.84 -18.29
N VAL A 177 -8.59 -4.16 -18.48
CA VAL A 177 -9.72 -5.10 -18.49
C VAL A 177 -10.20 -5.38 -17.06
N SER A 178 -9.29 -5.66 -16.13
CA SER A 178 -9.65 -5.97 -14.74
C SER A 178 -9.74 -4.74 -13.82
N GLY A 179 -9.18 -3.60 -14.24
CA GLY A 179 -9.02 -2.41 -13.39
C GLY A 179 -7.95 -2.56 -12.31
N ARG A 180 -7.22 -3.67 -12.29
CA ARG A 180 -6.16 -3.93 -11.30
C ARG A 180 -4.96 -3.01 -11.54
N VAL A 181 -4.45 -2.39 -10.48
CA VAL A 181 -3.14 -1.72 -10.50
C VAL A 181 -2.06 -2.79 -10.63
N VAL A 182 -1.32 -2.75 -11.73
CA VAL A 182 -0.25 -3.70 -12.03
C VAL A 182 1.05 -3.17 -11.45
N TRP A 183 1.35 -1.89 -11.67
CA TRP A 183 2.64 -1.32 -11.32
C TRP A 183 2.52 0.17 -10.97
N VAL A 184 3.36 0.62 -10.04
CA VAL A 184 3.45 2.03 -9.66
C VAL A 184 4.91 2.46 -9.58
N GLY A 185 5.25 3.50 -10.34
CA GLY A 185 6.59 4.08 -10.41
C GLY A 185 6.65 5.48 -9.85
N LYS A 186 7.78 5.83 -9.23
CA LYS A 186 8.04 7.22 -8.84
C LYS A 186 8.42 8.04 -10.06
N GLY A 187 7.83 9.22 -10.19
CA GLY A 187 8.07 10.11 -11.31
C GLY A 187 7.14 9.87 -12.48
N ARG A 188 7.44 10.58 -13.56
CA ARG A 188 6.63 10.66 -14.78
C ARG A 188 7.48 10.76 -16.05
N THR A 189 8.69 10.23 -15.98
CA THR A 189 9.66 10.38 -17.05
C THR A 189 9.63 9.15 -17.97
N LYS A 190 10.37 9.22 -19.08
CA LYS A 190 10.51 8.08 -20.00
C LYS A 190 11.09 6.87 -19.26
N GLU A 191 12.07 7.13 -18.41
CA GLU A 191 12.81 6.15 -17.60
C GLU A 191 11.86 5.40 -16.67
N THR A 192 10.92 6.10 -16.01
CA THR A 192 9.92 5.46 -15.16
C THR A 192 9.11 4.40 -15.92
N LEU A 193 8.63 4.70 -17.12
CA LEU A 193 7.85 3.72 -17.90
C LEU A 193 8.74 2.63 -18.54
N ILE A 194 10.02 2.92 -18.81
CA ILE A 194 11.00 1.91 -19.24
C ILE A 194 11.21 0.86 -18.12
N ASP A 195 11.30 1.28 -16.87
CA ASP A 195 11.45 0.37 -15.73
C ASP A 195 10.30 -0.64 -15.63
N PHE A 196 9.06 -0.21 -15.91
CA PHE A 196 7.91 -1.10 -15.99
C PHE A 196 8.12 -2.20 -17.05
N PHE A 197 8.56 -1.82 -18.25
CA PHE A 197 8.82 -2.78 -19.33
C PHE A 197 10.04 -3.68 -19.05
N ASN A 198 11.07 -3.17 -18.37
CA ASN A 198 12.26 -3.94 -18.01
C ASN A 198 11.93 -5.13 -17.09
N GLY A 199 10.88 -5.05 -16.29
CA GLY A 199 10.38 -6.19 -15.51
C GLY A 199 9.63 -7.25 -16.33
N MET A 200 9.33 -6.99 -17.61
CA MET A 200 8.62 -7.93 -18.49
C MET A 200 9.58 -8.73 -19.36
N THR A 201 9.28 -10.01 -19.53
CA THR A 201 9.88 -10.85 -20.59
C THR A 201 9.40 -10.43 -21.98
N ASN A 202 10.18 -10.74 -23.03
CA ASN A 202 9.78 -10.49 -24.41
C ASN A 202 8.42 -11.14 -24.76
N LYS A 203 8.15 -12.34 -24.25
CA LYS A 203 6.87 -13.03 -24.47
C LYS A 203 5.69 -12.23 -23.89
N GLN A 204 5.83 -11.68 -22.67
CA GLN A 204 4.80 -10.86 -22.05
C GLN A 204 4.61 -9.51 -22.76
N ARG A 205 5.68 -8.91 -23.29
CA ARG A 205 5.56 -7.69 -24.10
C ARG A 205 4.75 -7.93 -25.39
N GLN A 206 4.93 -9.09 -26.01
CA GLN A 206 4.21 -9.47 -27.23
C GLN A 206 2.71 -9.75 -27.02
N THR A 207 2.27 -10.02 -25.79
CA THR A 207 0.82 -10.19 -25.51
C THR A 207 0.09 -8.86 -25.37
N ILE A 208 0.80 -7.75 -25.24
CA ILE A 208 0.19 -6.42 -25.16
C ILE A 208 -0.34 -6.05 -26.55
N GLU A 209 -1.60 -5.63 -26.60
CA GLU A 209 -2.31 -5.25 -27.83
C GLU A 209 -2.48 -3.73 -27.90
N ALA A 210 -2.82 -3.11 -26.77
CA ALA A 210 -3.08 -1.68 -26.69
C ALA A 210 -2.69 -1.10 -25.33
N ILE A 211 -2.30 0.18 -25.33
CA ILE A 211 -2.05 0.96 -24.13
C ILE A 211 -2.82 2.27 -24.23
N ALA A 212 -3.78 2.47 -23.32
CA ALA A 212 -4.46 3.74 -23.11
C ALA A 212 -3.56 4.68 -22.30
N MET A 213 -3.36 5.92 -22.77
CA MET A 213 -2.50 6.89 -22.09
C MET A 213 -2.86 8.34 -22.43
N ASP A 214 -2.33 9.28 -21.65
CA ASP A 214 -2.31 10.71 -21.99
C ASP A 214 -1.43 10.99 -23.23
N MET A 215 -1.69 12.10 -23.92
CA MET A 215 -1.04 12.52 -25.17
C MET A 215 0.39 13.08 -24.96
N ARG A 216 1.10 12.62 -23.94
CA ARG A 216 2.42 13.15 -23.60
C ARG A 216 3.54 12.45 -24.34
N ASP A 217 4.41 13.27 -24.95
CA ASP A 217 5.53 12.80 -25.75
C ASP A 217 6.40 11.75 -25.04
N PRO A 218 6.78 11.91 -23.74
CA PRO A 218 7.54 10.87 -23.03
C PRO A 218 6.95 9.47 -23.16
N TYR A 219 5.66 9.30 -22.88
CA TYR A 219 5.00 8.01 -22.92
C TYR A 219 4.84 7.48 -24.34
N ILE A 220 4.47 8.34 -25.29
CA ILE A 220 4.35 7.96 -26.70
C ILE A 220 5.68 7.41 -27.22
N HIS A 221 6.79 8.10 -26.94
CA HIS A 221 8.12 7.66 -27.37
C HIS A 221 8.56 6.36 -26.67
N THR A 222 8.27 6.22 -25.37
CA THR A 222 8.60 4.99 -24.64
C THR A 222 7.83 3.80 -25.18
N VAL A 223 6.52 3.94 -25.43
CA VAL A 223 5.71 2.83 -25.99
C VAL A 223 6.13 2.47 -27.41
N LYS A 224 6.37 3.48 -28.26
CA LYS A 224 6.89 3.24 -29.63
C LYS A 224 8.25 2.55 -29.65
N SER A 225 9.10 2.76 -28.65
CA SER A 225 10.41 2.13 -28.57
C SER A 225 10.40 0.74 -27.92
N GLN A 226 9.66 0.55 -26.82
CA GLN A 226 9.65 -0.70 -26.05
C GLN A 226 8.73 -1.76 -26.63
N VAL A 227 7.61 -1.36 -27.25
CA VAL A 227 6.57 -2.24 -27.78
C VAL A 227 5.97 -1.65 -29.07
N PRO A 228 6.72 -1.59 -30.17
CA PRO A 228 6.32 -0.89 -31.40
C PRO A 228 5.06 -1.44 -32.08
N HIS A 229 4.69 -2.69 -31.81
CA HIS A 229 3.49 -3.34 -32.35
C HIS A 229 2.19 -2.90 -31.66
N VAL A 230 2.29 -2.31 -30.46
CA VAL A 230 1.17 -1.96 -29.60
C VAL A 230 0.43 -0.72 -30.09
N LYS A 231 -0.90 -0.75 -30.03
CA LYS A 231 -1.74 0.40 -30.36
C LYS A 231 -1.75 1.40 -29.20
N ILE A 232 -1.35 2.64 -29.47
CA ILE A 232 -1.52 3.74 -28.53
C ILE A 232 -2.94 4.27 -28.66
N VAL A 233 -3.68 4.25 -27.56
CA VAL A 233 -5.04 4.79 -27.46
C VAL A 233 -4.98 6.03 -26.59
N PHE A 234 -5.40 7.18 -27.12
CA PHE A 234 -5.43 8.39 -26.31
C PHE A 234 -6.66 8.45 -25.43
N ASP A 235 -6.45 8.81 -24.17
CA ASP A 235 -7.52 9.00 -23.21
C ASP A 235 -8.49 10.10 -23.66
N LEU A 236 -9.78 9.75 -23.73
CA LEU A 236 -10.82 10.64 -24.24
C LEU A 236 -10.98 11.90 -23.39
N PHE A 237 -10.83 11.80 -22.07
CA PHE A 237 -10.95 12.95 -21.18
C PHE A 237 -9.85 13.96 -21.46
N HIS A 238 -8.61 13.51 -21.64
CA HIS A 238 -7.48 14.39 -21.97
C HIS A 238 -7.65 15.04 -23.34
N VAL A 239 -8.13 14.30 -24.34
CA VAL A 239 -8.43 14.83 -25.68
C VAL A 239 -9.49 15.94 -25.58
N VAL A 240 -10.65 15.65 -24.99
CA VAL A 240 -11.76 16.61 -24.86
C VAL A 240 -11.36 17.82 -24.03
N SER A 241 -10.62 17.63 -22.94
CA SER A 241 -10.08 18.70 -22.09
C SER A 241 -9.14 19.63 -22.88
N SER A 242 -8.28 19.07 -23.73
CA SER A 242 -7.40 19.85 -24.60
C SER A 242 -8.19 20.71 -25.59
N PHE A 243 -9.18 20.12 -26.27
CA PHE A 243 -10.07 20.87 -27.17
C PHE A 243 -10.83 21.97 -26.44
N GLY A 244 -11.33 21.70 -25.23
CA GLY A 244 -12.00 22.71 -24.41
C GLY A 244 -11.10 23.92 -24.09
N LYS A 245 -9.81 23.70 -23.84
CA LYS A 245 -8.83 24.79 -23.65
C LYS A 245 -8.66 25.62 -24.93
N VAL A 246 -8.64 24.98 -26.10
CA VAL A 246 -8.55 25.70 -27.39
C VAL A 246 -9.78 26.57 -27.61
N ILE A 247 -10.98 26.02 -27.40
CA ILE A 247 -12.24 26.78 -27.51
C ILE A 247 -12.22 27.99 -26.57
N ASP A 248 -11.79 27.82 -25.31
CA ASP A 248 -11.72 28.92 -24.36
C ASP A 248 -10.66 29.97 -24.74
N LYS A 249 -9.53 29.56 -25.33
CA LYS A 249 -8.53 30.48 -25.89
C LYS A 249 -9.09 31.32 -27.04
N VAL A 250 -9.78 30.68 -27.99
CA VAL A 250 -10.43 31.39 -29.12
C VAL A 250 -11.50 32.33 -28.61
N ARG A 251 -12.38 31.87 -27.71
CA ARG A 251 -13.40 32.71 -27.06
C ARG A 251 -12.79 33.95 -26.40
N ASN A 252 -11.68 33.80 -25.67
CA ASN A 252 -10.98 34.91 -25.05
C ASN A 252 -10.32 35.85 -26.07
N ALA A 253 -9.80 35.32 -27.18
CA ALA A 253 -9.23 36.14 -28.25
C ALA A 253 -10.32 36.98 -28.94
N GLU A 254 -11.47 36.39 -29.25
CA GLU A 254 -12.60 37.09 -29.86
C GLU A 254 -13.21 38.11 -28.91
N PHE A 255 -13.34 37.80 -27.62
CA PHE A 255 -13.77 38.78 -26.60
C PHE A 255 -12.86 40.02 -26.54
N ARG A 256 -11.55 39.86 -26.75
CA ARG A 256 -10.61 41.00 -26.75
C ARG A 256 -10.76 41.88 -27.98
N LYS A 257 -11.17 41.32 -29.13
CA LYS A 257 -11.43 42.04 -30.38
C LYS A 257 -12.83 42.68 -30.42
N ALA A 258 -13.76 42.15 -29.64
CA ALA A 258 -15.16 42.57 -29.63
C ALA A 258 -15.33 44.04 -29.22
N THR A 259 -16.31 44.71 -29.83
CA THR A 259 -16.73 46.06 -29.45
C THR A 259 -17.30 46.05 -28.03
N LYS A 260 -17.46 47.24 -27.42
CA LYS A 260 -18.00 47.34 -26.06
C LYS A 260 -19.42 46.78 -25.94
N GLN A 261 -20.21 46.83 -27.02
CA GLN A 261 -21.57 46.27 -27.08
C GLN A 261 -21.57 44.74 -27.23
N ASP A 262 -20.62 44.17 -27.98
CA ASP A 262 -20.61 42.71 -28.26
C ASP A 262 -19.96 41.88 -27.16
N LYS A 263 -19.25 42.52 -26.22
CA LYS A 263 -18.54 41.85 -25.13
C LYS A 263 -19.46 41.02 -24.23
N ASP A 264 -20.70 41.47 -24.02
CA ASP A 264 -21.68 40.79 -23.17
C ASP A 264 -22.06 39.40 -23.72
N ILE A 265 -22.00 39.18 -25.03
CA ILE A 265 -22.27 37.88 -25.68
C ILE A 265 -21.24 36.82 -25.23
N PHE A 266 -19.99 37.21 -25.03
CA PHE A 266 -18.92 36.29 -24.64
C PHE A 266 -18.89 36.03 -23.13
N VAL A 267 -19.42 36.94 -22.31
CA VAL A 267 -19.53 36.79 -20.86
C VAL A 267 -20.55 35.68 -20.56
N GLY A 268 -20.13 34.65 -19.81
CA GLY A 268 -20.99 33.50 -19.50
C GLY A 268 -21.11 32.43 -20.60
N SER A 269 -20.66 32.69 -21.83
CA SER A 269 -20.72 31.73 -22.96
C SER A 269 -19.78 30.52 -22.81
N LYS A 270 -18.74 30.61 -21.96
CA LYS A 270 -17.75 29.53 -21.75
C LYS A 270 -18.41 28.17 -21.48
N TYR A 271 -19.33 28.11 -20.53
CA TYR A 271 -19.97 26.85 -20.16
C TYR A 271 -21.01 26.37 -21.17
N ILE A 272 -21.49 27.25 -22.06
CA ILE A 272 -22.38 26.88 -23.16
C ILE A 272 -21.56 26.18 -24.24
N LEU A 273 -20.40 26.74 -24.59
CA LEU A 273 -19.50 26.20 -25.62
C LEU A 273 -18.79 24.90 -25.19
N LEU A 274 -18.54 24.71 -23.89
CA LEU A 274 -17.84 23.54 -23.36
C LEU A 274 -18.78 22.40 -22.92
N LYS A 275 -20.10 22.56 -23.02
CA LYS A 275 -21.07 21.52 -22.68
C LYS A 275 -21.57 20.81 -23.93
N ASN A 276 -21.75 19.50 -23.80
CA ASN A 276 -22.53 18.74 -24.78
C ASN A 276 -23.93 19.33 -24.90
N LYS A 277 -24.47 19.44 -26.12
CA LYS A 277 -25.80 20.00 -26.42
C LYS A 277 -26.90 19.47 -25.49
N ARG A 278 -26.92 18.16 -25.25
CA ARG A 278 -27.87 17.49 -24.34
C ARG A 278 -27.81 17.94 -22.87
N ASN A 279 -26.70 18.53 -22.43
CA ASN A 279 -26.46 18.99 -21.06
C ASN A 279 -26.67 20.51 -20.89
N ILE A 280 -27.04 21.22 -21.97
CA ILE A 280 -27.34 22.65 -21.91
C ILE A 280 -28.77 22.80 -21.39
N ARG A 281 -28.91 23.25 -20.13
CA ARG A 281 -30.20 23.64 -19.58
C ARG A 281 -30.58 24.99 -20.16
N LYS A 282 -31.77 25.09 -20.77
CA LYS A 282 -32.35 26.39 -21.10
C LYS A 282 -32.60 27.10 -19.77
N LYS A 283 -32.16 28.37 -19.65
CA LYS A 283 -32.67 29.21 -18.58
C LYS A 283 -34.15 29.40 -18.87
N ASP A 284 -35.03 28.88 -18.03
CA ASP A 284 -36.41 29.35 -18.03
C ASP A 284 -36.37 30.85 -17.75
N HIS A 285 -37.00 31.63 -18.62
CA HIS A 285 -37.13 33.06 -18.46
C HIS A 285 -37.81 33.33 -17.10
N ARG A 286 -37.07 33.95 -16.18
CA ARG A 286 -37.63 34.65 -15.01
C ARG A 286 -37.73 36.11 -15.35
#